data_AF-A0ABC8UDC1-F1
#
_entry.id   AF-A0ABC8UDC1-F1
#
_cell.length_a   1.000
_cell.length_b   1.000
_cell.length_c   1.000
_cell.angle_alpha   90.00
_cell.angle_beta   90.00
_cell.angle_gamma   90.00
#
_symmetry.space_group_name_H-M   'P 1'
#
loop_
_entity.id
_entity.type
_entity.pdbx_description
1 polymer ?
#
loop_
_entity_poly.entity_id
_entity_poly.type
_entity_poly.pdbx_seq_one_letter_code
_entity_poly.pdbx_strand_id
1 'polypeptide(L)'
;HPNLFLLSLEKRIIPRCSVLQLLMSKDLFEWNNNLMRVFLMTEKTFLENFVTKYQHLVPEVVKAHGGEREFQGFNLNLLVKLFQKMPAARMMSCPRSNDP
;
A
#
# COMPACT_ATOMS: atom_id res chain seq x y z
N HIS A 1 -9.09 -1.42 12.11
CA HIS A 1 -7.93 -0.74 12.75
C HIS A 1 -8.24 0.76 12.84
N PRO A 2 -8.85 1.23 13.94
CA PRO A 2 -9.39 2.60 14.04
C PRO A 2 -8.33 3.70 13.90
N ASN A 3 -7.08 3.41 14.30
CA ASN A 3 -5.96 4.37 14.21
C ASN A 3 -5.65 4.86 12.80
N LEU A 4 -6.12 4.18 11.75
CA LEU A 4 -5.95 4.65 10.37
C LEU A 4 -6.62 6.01 10.14
N PHE A 5 -7.78 6.23 10.74
CA PHE A 5 -8.53 7.50 10.64
C PHE A 5 -7.85 8.65 11.38
N LEU A 6 -6.88 8.35 12.26
CA LEU A 6 -6.10 9.35 12.98
C LEU A 6 -4.87 9.82 12.18
N LEU A 7 -4.56 9.19 11.04
CA LEU A 7 -3.43 9.56 10.20
C LEU A 7 -3.84 10.69 9.24
N SER A 8 -2.93 11.65 9.02
CA SER A 8 -3.15 12.70 8.02
C SER A 8 -3.27 12.12 6.61
N LEU A 9 -4.37 12.44 5.92
CA LEU A 9 -4.57 12.02 4.54
C LEU A 9 -3.50 12.60 3.63
N GLU A 10 -3.39 13.93 3.61
CA GLU A 10 -2.47 14.66 2.73
C GLU A 10 -1.00 14.37 3.02
N LYS A 11 -0.62 14.26 4.29
CA LYS A 11 0.80 14.10 4.67
C LYS A 11 1.26 12.65 4.73
N ARG A 12 0.35 11.68 4.81
CA ARG A 12 0.73 10.27 5.05
C ARG A 12 -0.01 9.28 4.18
N ILE A 13 -1.34 9.31 4.14
CA ILE A 13 -2.08 8.29 3.38
C ILE A 13 -1.88 8.48 1.88
N ILE A 14 -2.10 9.68 1.35
CA ILE A 14 -2.00 10.00 -0.07
C ILE A 14 -0.58 9.74 -0.61
N PRO A 15 0.50 10.26 0.00
CA PRO A 15 1.87 9.98 -0.47
C PRO A 15 2.19 8.48 -0.54
N ARG A 16 1.76 7.71 0.46
CA ARG A 16 1.98 6.25 0.48
C ARG A 16 1.14 5.56 -0.59
N CYS A 17 -0.12 5.97 -0.79
CA CYS A 17 -0.96 5.47 -1.86
C CYS A 17 -0.35 5.73 -3.25
N SER A 18 0.20 6.92 -3.49
CA SER A 18 0.88 7.26 -4.75
C SER A 18 2.04 6.32 -5.05
N VAL A 19 2.89 6.04 -4.05
CA VAL A 19 4.01 5.08 -4.18
C VAL A 19 3.50 3.67 -4.47
N LEU A 20 2.50 3.19 -3.71
CA LEU A 20 1.95 1.85 -3.92
C LEU A 20 1.30 1.70 -5.29
N GLN A 21 0.50 2.67 -5.72
CA GLN A 21 -0.14 2.69 -7.04
C GLN A 21 0.91 2.58 -8.15
N LEU A 22 1.99 3.35 -8.04
CA LEU A 22 3.08 3.34 -9.00
C LEU A 22 3.79 1.97 -9.03
N LEU A 23 4.14 1.40 -7.87
CA LEU A 23 4.79 0.09 -7.80
C LEU A 23 3.90 -1.04 -8.34
N MET A 24 2.60 -0.98 -8.06
CA MET A 24 1.63 -1.93 -8.59
C MET A 24 1.47 -1.82 -10.11
N SER A 25 1.52 -0.60 -10.66
CA SER A 25 1.48 -0.39 -12.12
C SER A 25 2.68 -1.00 -12.85
N LYS A 26 3.77 -1.29 -12.11
CA LYS A 26 5.00 -1.91 -12.60
C LYS A 26 5.11 -3.39 -12.19
N ASP A 27 4.06 -3.96 -11.60
CA ASP A 27 4.05 -5.33 -11.05
C ASP A 27 5.16 -5.61 -10.01
N LEU A 28 5.67 -4.56 -9.33
CA LEU A 28 6.72 -4.65 -8.31
C LEU A 28 6.17 -4.77 -6.88
N PHE A 29 4.87 -4.58 -6.72
CA PHE A 29 4.18 -4.72 -5.44
C PHE A 29 2.82 -5.40 -5.64
N GLU A 30 2.54 -6.38 -4.79
CA GLU A 30 1.24 -7.05 -4.77
C GLU A 30 0.45 -6.62 -3.53
N TRP A 31 -0.82 -6.31 -3.75
CA TRP A 31 -1.74 -5.93 -2.69
C TRP A 31 -2.06 -7.15 -1.83
N ASN A 32 -1.43 -7.21 -0.66
CA ASN A 32 -1.68 -8.27 0.31
C ASN A 32 -2.53 -7.77 1.48
N ASN A 33 -2.93 -8.72 2.32
CA ASN A 33 -3.90 -8.54 3.40
C ASN A 33 -3.45 -7.56 4.50
N ASN A 34 -2.21 -7.05 4.47
CA ASN A 34 -1.70 -6.17 5.51
C ASN A 34 -1.34 -4.76 5.01
N LEU A 35 -2.19 -4.21 4.14
CA LEU A 35 -2.16 -2.79 3.77
C LEU A 35 -2.18 -1.87 5.00
N MET A 36 -2.90 -2.28 6.04
CA MET A 36 -2.92 -1.61 7.34
C MET A 36 -1.51 -1.38 7.88
N ARG A 37 -0.64 -2.40 7.81
CA ARG A 37 0.76 -2.27 8.25
C ARG A 37 1.52 -1.24 7.42
N VAL A 38 1.24 -1.12 6.12
CA VAL A 38 1.89 -0.11 5.26
C VAL A 38 1.53 1.31 5.69
N PHE A 39 0.30 1.57 6.10
CA PHE A 39 -0.09 2.90 6.59
C PHE A 39 0.36 3.16 8.03
N LEU A 40 0.39 2.13 8.88
CA LEU A 40 0.69 2.26 10.29
C LEU A 40 2.19 2.22 10.61
N MET A 41 3.03 1.64 9.74
CA MET A 41 4.49 1.64 9.95
C MET A 41 5.06 3.05 9.98
N THR A 42 6.19 3.21 10.68
CA THR A 42 6.89 4.50 10.78
C THR A 42 7.33 5.00 9.40
N GLU A 43 7.60 6.30 9.32
CA GLU A 43 8.08 6.91 8.09
C GLU A 43 9.40 6.31 7.60
N LYS A 44 10.34 6.10 8.54
CA LYS A 44 11.62 5.43 8.26
C LYS A 44 11.41 4.06 7.61
N THR A 45 10.59 3.21 8.23
CA THR A 45 10.32 1.86 7.72
C THR A 45 9.62 1.89 6.36
N PHE A 46 8.77 2.89 6.11
CA PHE A 46 8.14 3.07 4.80
C PHE A 46 9.18 3.44 3.73
N LEU A 47 10.04 4.42 4.00
CA LEU A 47 11.08 4.85 3.07
C LEU A 47 12.01 3.69 2.69
N GLU A 48 12.50 2.95 3.67
CA GLU A 48 13.39 1.80 3.45
C GLU A 48 12.73 0.73 2.56
N ASN A 49 11.47 0.38 2.83
CA ASN A 49 10.80 -0.73 2.15
C ASN A 49 10.21 -0.38 0.78
N PHE A 50 9.87 0.89 0.53
CA PHE A 50 9.10 1.28 -0.65
C PHE A 50 9.72 2.40 -1.49
N VAL A 51 10.53 3.27 -0.90
CA VAL A 51 11.17 4.37 -1.64
C VAL A 51 12.60 3.98 -1.98
N THR A 52 13.47 3.83 -0.97
CA THR A 52 14.88 3.48 -1.17
C THR A 52 15.06 2.15 -1.88
N LYS A 53 14.24 1.14 -1.54
CA LYS A 53 14.28 -0.17 -2.19
C LYS A 53 14.03 -0.11 -3.70
N TYR A 54 13.14 0.78 -4.15
CA TYR A 54 12.70 0.81 -5.55
C TYR A 54 13.20 2.02 -6.34
N GLN A 55 13.82 3.03 -5.71
CA GLN A 55 14.26 4.26 -6.39
C GLN A 55 15.20 4.02 -7.58
N HIS A 56 15.97 2.94 -7.59
CA HIS A 56 16.86 2.62 -8.71
C HIS A 56 16.13 1.96 -9.89
N LEU A 57 15.04 1.24 -9.62
CA LEU A 57 14.22 0.56 -10.63
C LEU A 57 13.12 1.47 -11.15
N VAL A 58 12.56 2.29 -10.27
CA VAL A 58 11.45 3.21 -10.52
C VAL A 58 11.81 4.53 -9.82
N PRO A 59 12.67 5.38 -10.42
CA PRO A 59 13.06 6.68 -9.85
C PRO A 59 11.86 7.56 -9.49
N GLU A 60 10.73 7.30 -10.16
CA GLU A 60 9.47 7.94 -9.93
C GLU A 60 8.92 7.85 -8.50
N VAL A 61 9.31 6.83 -7.73
CA VAL A 61 8.81 6.63 -6.36
C VAL A 61 9.20 7.76 -5.41
N VAL A 62 10.33 8.42 -5.64
CA VAL A 62 10.79 9.55 -4.82
C VAL A 62 9.83 10.73 -4.97
N LYS A 63 9.50 11.08 -6.22
CA LYS A 63 8.53 12.15 -6.53
C LYS A 63 7.12 11.80 -6.04
N ALA A 64 6.72 10.53 -6.16
CA ALA A 64 5.43 10.06 -5.68
C ALA A 64 5.29 10.20 -4.16
N HIS A 65 6.36 9.87 -3.41
CA HIS A 65 6.40 10.07 -1.97
C HIS A 65 6.46 11.55 -1.58
N GLY A 66 7.19 12.38 -2.33
CA GLY A 66 7.28 13.83 -2.11
C GLY A 66 5.99 14.63 -2.40
N GLY A 67 4.93 13.98 -2.90
CA GLY A 67 3.67 14.64 -3.24
C GLY A 67 3.70 15.40 -4.58
N GLU A 68 4.75 15.26 -5.37
CA GLU A 68 4.85 15.84 -6.72
C GLU A 68 3.96 15.09 -7.73
N ARG A 69 3.37 13.96 -7.32
CA ARG A 69 2.36 13.24 -8.08
C ARG A 69 1.07 13.09 -7.30
N GLU A 70 -0.02 13.46 -7.95
CA GLU A 70 -1.36 13.23 -7.45
C GLU A 70 -1.69 11.73 -7.43
N PHE A 71 -2.29 11.30 -6.32
CA PHE A 71 -2.88 9.96 -6.25
C PHE A 71 -4.18 9.96 -7.07
N GLN A 72 -4.17 9.26 -8.20
CA GLN A 72 -5.33 9.20 -9.11
C GLN A 72 -6.31 8.06 -8.78
N GLY A 73 -6.15 7.40 -7.63
CA GLY A 73 -6.95 6.24 -7.26
C GLY A 73 -6.46 4.92 -7.86
N PHE A 74 -6.87 3.80 -7.28
CA PHE A 74 -6.55 2.49 -7.85
C PHE A 74 -7.47 2.20 -9.04
N ASN A 75 -6.89 1.90 -10.21
CA ASN A 75 -7.66 1.54 -11.39
C ASN A 75 -8.40 0.21 -11.17
N LEU A 76 -9.66 0.11 -11.63
CA LEU A 76 -10.47 -1.11 -11.49
C LEU A 76 -9.79 -2.33 -12.13
N ASN A 77 -9.10 -2.17 -13.25
CA ASN A 77 -8.36 -3.27 -13.89
C ASN A 77 -7.18 -3.74 -13.01
N LEU A 78 -6.57 -2.82 -12.27
CA LEU A 78 -5.52 -3.16 -11.29
C LEU A 78 -6.13 -3.92 -10.11
N LEU A 79 -7.30 -3.47 -9.61
CA LEU A 79 -8.03 -4.17 -8.55
C LEU A 79 -8.48 -5.58 -8.99
N VAL A 80 -8.98 -5.74 -10.20
CA VAL A 80 -9.36 -7.05 -10.77
C VAL A 80 -8.15 -7.98 -10.84
N LYS A 81 -6.99 -7.50 -11.29
CA LYS A 81 -5.73 -8.27 -11.26
C LYS A 81 -5.32 -8.70 -9.84
N LEU A 82 -5.55 -7.85 -8.84
CA LEU A 82 -5.30 -8.22 -7.44
C LEU A 82 -6.22 -9.35 -6.98
N PHE A 83 -7.52 -9.25 -7.25
CA PHE A 83 -8.49 -10.29 -6.89
C PHE A 83 -8.20 -11.62 -7.60
N GLN A 84 -7.72 -11.57 -8.84
CA GLN A 84 -7.33 -12.76 -9.60
C GLN A 84 -6.04 -13.42 -9.11
N LYS A 85 -5.09 -12.63 -8.56
CA LYS A 85 -3.83 -13.15 -7.99
C LYS A 85 -3.95 -13.64 -6.55
N MET A 86 -5.02 -13.31 -5.83
CA MET A 86 -5.24 -13.79 -4.47
C MET A 86 -5.69 -15.27 -4.47
N PRO A 87 -5.02 -16.19 -3.75
CA PRO A 87 -5.46 -17.57 -3.67
C PRO A 87 -6.78 -17.69 -2.91
N ALA A 88 -7.74 -18.44 -3.49
CA ALA A 88 -9.10 -18.65 -2.95
C ALA A 88 -9.12 -19.13 -1.48
N ALA A 89 -8.08 -19.83 -1.03
CA ALA A 89 -7.95 -20.35 0.33
C ALA A 89 -7.78 -19.28 1.42
N ARG A 90 -7.60 -17.99 1.07
CA ARG A 90 -7.36 -16.91 2.04
C ARG A 90 -8.57 -16.03 2.33
N MET A 91 -9.73 -16.33 1.73
CA MET A 91 -11.00 -15.64 2.02
C MET A 91 -11.68 -16.11 3.33
N MET A 92 -11.19 -17.19 3.97
CA MET A 92 -11.68 -17.62 5.28
C MET A 92 -10.55 -17.96 6.25
N SER A 93 -10.07 -16.95 6.95
CA SER A 93 -9.48 -17.16 8.28
C SER A 93 -9.71 -15.92 9.13
N CYS A 94 -10.95 -15.70 9.53
CA CYS A 94 -11.21 -15.09 10.83
C CYS A 94 -11.08 -16.21 11.86
N PRO A 95 -10.07 -16.22 12.75
CA PRO A 95 -10.22 -16.93 13.99
C PRO A 95 -11.40 -16.27 14.71
N ARG A 96 -12.47 -17.05 14.88
CA ARG A 96 -13.58 -16.71 15.77
C ARG A 96 -12.97 -16.43 17.15
N SER A 97 -13.44 -15.35 17.77
CA SER A 97 -13.21 -14.93 19.15
C SER A 97 -12.91 -16.08 20.12
N ASN A 98 -11.91 -15.91 20.98
CA ASN A 98 -11.94 -16.48 22.32
C ASN A 98 -11.57 -15.37 23.30
N ASP A 99 -12.61 -14.85 23.98
CA ASP A 99 -12.51 -14.20 25.29
C ASP A 99 -11.93 -15.21 26.32
N PRO A 100 -11.36 -14.71 27.42
CA PRO A 100 -12.17 -14.35 28.58
C PRO A 100 -12.24 -12.84 28.87
#